data_AF-A0A6G4RX80-F1
#
_entry.id   AF-A0A6G4RX80-F1
#
_cell.length_a   1.000
_cell.length_b   1.000
_cell.length_c   1.000
_cell.angle_alpha   90.00
_cell.angle_beta   90.00
_cell.angle_gamma   90.00
#
_symmetry.space_group_name_H-M   'P 1'
#
loop_
_entity.id
_entity.type
_entity.pdbx_description
1 polymer ?
#
loop_
_entity_poly.entity_id
_entity_poly.type
_entity_poly.pdbx_seq_one_letter_code
_entity_poly.pdbx_strand_id
1 'polypeptide(L)' 'MFIGYIRMSKADGSQTNDLQRDALIAAGVDAAHFYEDRASGKREERPGLTACLKALRPGDTL' A
#
# COMPACT_ATOMS: atom_id res chain seq x y z
N MET A 1 -7.09 -13.42 4.42
CA MET A 1 -7.54 -12.18 3.74
C MET A 1 -6.38 -11.60 2.96
N PHE A 2 -6.62 -10.94 1.80
CA PHE A 2 -5.57 -10.21 1.11
C PHE A 2 -5.56 -8.74 1.57
N ILE A 3 -4.39 -8.23 1.92
CA ILE A 3 -4.17 -6.83 2.26
C ILE A 3 -3.22 -6.23 1.21
N GLY A 4 -3.48 -5.01 0.76
CA GLY A 4 -2.68 -4.36 -0.27
C GLY A 4 -1.84 -3.24 0.30
N TYR A 5 -0.57 -3.19 -0.09
CA TYR A 5 0.31 -2.07 0.27
C TYR A 5 0.97 -1.45 -0.97
N ILE A 6 0.88 -0.13 -1.06
CA ILE A 6 1.40 0.69 -2.16
C ILE A 6 2.43 1.68 -1.61
N ARG A 7 3.55 1.88 -2.30
CA ARG A 7 4.52 2.94 -1.95
C ARG A 7 4.92 3.76 -3.17
N MET A 8 4.91 5.08 -3.01
CA MET A 8 5.34 6.02 -4.04
C MET A 8 6.51 6.87 -3.58
N SER A 9 7.47 7.07 -4.49
CA SER A 9 8.73 7.81 -4.26
C SER A 9 8.63 9.32 -4.53
N LYS A 10 7.48 9.81 -4.99
CA LYS A 10 7.22 11.24 -5.21
C LYS A 10 6.03 11.70 -4.38
N ALA A 11 6.27 12.67 -3.51
CA ALA A 11 5.25 13.30 -2.66
C ALA A 11 4.43 14.40 -3.37
N ASP A 12 4.87 14.81 -4.56
CA ASP A 12 4.42 16.03 -5.26
C ASP A 12 3.13 15.88 -6.08
N GLY A 13 2.44 14.74 -6.05
CA GLY A 13 1.24 14.54 -6.85
C GLY A 13 1.49 13.93 -8.23
N SER A 14 2.71 13.99 -8.77
CA SER A 14 2.98 13.75 -10.19
C SER A 14 2.89 12.29 -10.63
N GLN A 15 2.95 11.35 -9.69
CA GLN A 15 2.76 9.92 -9.96
C GLN A 15 1.37 9.47 -9.53
N THR A 16 0.70 8.74 -10.42
CA THR A 16 -0.55 8.03 -10.13
C THR A 16 -0.22 6.63 -9.61
N ASN A 17 -1.08 6.09 -8.74
CA ASN A 17 -0.99 4.73 -8.21
C ASN A 17 -1.94 3.77 -8.94
N ASP A 18 -2.59 4.19 -10.03
CA ASP A 18 -3.67 3.44 -10.68
C ASP A 18 -3.22 2.02 -11.07
N LEU A 19 -2.06 1.88 -11.72
CA LEU A 19 -1.54 0.55 -12.10
C LEU A 19 -1.25 -0.36 -10.89
N GLN A 20 -0.80 0.20 -9.77
CA GLN A 20 -0.57 -0.58 -8.56
C GLN A 20 -1.90 -0.97 -7.89
N ARG A 21 -2.88 -0.06 -7.89
CA ARG A 21 -4.24 -0.32 -7.40
C ARG A 21 -4.90 -1.42 -8.24
N ASP A 22 -4.84 -1.31 -9.56
CA ASP A 22 -5.40 -2.29 -10.49
C ASP A 22 -4.78 -3.67 -10.28
N ALA A 23 -3.46 -3.75 -10.08
CA ALA A 23 -2.78 -5.01 -9.77
C ALA A 23 -3.26 -5.63 -8.45
N LEU A 24 -3.49 -4.82 -7.41
CA LEU A 24 -4.02 -5.29 -6.12
C LEU A 24 -5.48 -5.74 -6.23
N ILE A 25 -6.31 -5.01 -6.97
CA ILE A 25 -7.69 -5.41 -7.26
C ILE A 25 -7.69 -6.74 -8.02
N ALA A 26 -6.84 -6.88 -9.04
CA ALA A 26 -6.71 -8.12 -9.81
C ALA A 26 -6.20 -9.30 -8.95
N ALA A 27 -5.40 -9.03 -7.91
CA ALA A 27 -4.98 -10.02 -6.92
C ALA A 27 -6.08 -10.37 -5.90
N GLY A 28 -7.25 -9.72 -5.95
CA GLY A 28 -8.38 -9.97 -5.07
C GLY A 28 -8.34 -9.22 -3.73
N VAL A 29 -7.53 -8.16 -3.64
CA VAL A 29 -7.51 -7.29 -2.47
C VAL A 29 -8.71 -6.34 -2.53
N ASP A 30 -9.50 -6.27 -1.45
CA ASP A 30 -10.56 -5.26 -1.32
C ASP A 30 -9.94 -3.87 -1.17
N ALA A 31 -10.49 -2.87 -1.85
CA ALA A 31 -10.03 -1.48 -1.79
C ALA A 31 -10.05 -0.89 -0.36
N ALA A 32 -10.92 -1.41 0.53
CA ALA A 32 -10.96 -1.05 1.95
C ALA A 32 -9.70 -1.50 2.72
N HIS A 33 -8.93 -2.45 2.17
CA HIS A 33 -7.68 -2.97 2.73
C HIS A 33 -6.44 -2.44 2.01
N PHE A 34 -6.55 -1.30 1.32
CA PHE A 34 -5.40 -0.67 0.69
C PHE A 34 -4.73 0.28 1.68
N TYR A 35 -3.43 0.07 1.88
CA TYR A 35 -2.55 0.95 2.63
C TYR A 35 -1.56 1.58 1.68
N GLU A 36 -1.26 2.86 1.88
CA GLU A 36 -0.31 3.56 1.02
C GLU A 36 0.65 4.46 1.79
N ASP A 37 1.87 4.57 1.27
CA ASP A 37 2.85 5.54 1.72
C ASP A 37 3.31 6.42 0.57
N ARG A 38 3.42 7.72 0.85
CA ARG A 38 3.97 8.70 -0.07
C ARG A 38 5.19 9.36 0.53
N ALA A 39 6.35 9.14 -0.07
CA ALA A 39 7.61 9.65 0.47
C ALA A 39 8.55 10.08 -0.65
N SER A 40 9.04 11.33 -0.60
CA SER A 40 10.11 11.79 -1.48
C SER A 40 11.49 11.60 -0.84
N GLY A 41 12.47 11.17 -1.64
CA GLY A 41 13.86 11.00 -1.19
C GLY A 41 14.06 9.79 -0.28
N LYS A 42 15.14 9.78 0.52
CA LYS A 42 15.52 8.69 1.43
C LYS A 42 14.67 8.60 2.72
N ARG A 43 13.41 9.04 2.71
CA ARG A 43 12.56 8.91 3.90
C ARG A 43 12.25 7.44 4.15
N GLU A 44 12.69 6.95 5.31
CA GLU A 44 12.51 5.55 5.72
C GLU A 44 11.18 5.30 6.42
N GLU A 45 10.54 6.34 6.95
CA GLU A 45 9.24 6.23 7.60
C GLU A 45 8.18 5.68 6.64
N ARG A 46 7.50 4.63 7.09
CA ARG A 46 6.43 3.92 6.35
C ARG A 46 5.23 3.70 7.26
N PRO A 47 4.53 4.78 7.67
CA PRO A 47 3.37 4.67 8.54
C PRO A 47 2.25 3.80 7.93
N GLY A 48 2.06 3.85 6.61
CA GLY A 48 1.12 3.00 5.87
C GLY A 48 1.49 1.52 5.97
N LEU A 49 2.76 1.16 5.77
CA LEU A 49 3.20 -0.23 5.96
C LEU A 49 3.02 -0.66 7.42
N THR A 50 3.34 0.22 8.36
CA THR A 50 3.19 -0.07 9.79
C THR A 50 1.73 -0.34 10.15
N ALA A 51 0.79 0.43 9.61
CA ALA A 51 -0.64 0.19 9.80
C ALA A 51 -1.09 -1.13 9.15
N CYS A 52 -0.58 -1.41 7.95
CA CYS A 52 -0.82 -2.65 7.22
C CYS A 52 -0.41 -3.88 8.03
N LEU A 53 0.80 -3.86 8.61
CA LEU A 53 1.31 -4.94 9.46
C LEU A 53 0.50 -5.13 10.74
N LYS A 54 -0.06 -4.05 11.31
CA LYS A 54 -0.95 -4.13 12.48
C LYS A 54 -2.32 -4.72 12.16
N ALA A 55 -2.77 -4.59 10.91
CA ALA A 55 -4.05 -5.12 10.47
C ALA A 55 -4.01 -6.62 10.14
N LEU A 56 -2.83 -7.16 9.84
CA LEU A 56 -2.63 -8.57 9.52
C LEU A 56 -3.04 -9.48 10.68
N ARG A 57 -3.73 -10.56 10.33
CA ARG A 57 -4.06 -11.67 11.22
C ARG A 57 -3.42 -12.98 10.71
N PRO A 58 -3.29 -14.01 11.55
CA PRO A 58 -2.82 -15.31 11.09
C PRO A 58 -3.66 -15.84 9.92
N GLY A 59 -2.99 -16.23 8.83
CA GLY A 59 -3.64 -16.67 7.59
C GLY A 59 -3.94 -15.57 6.58
N ASP A 60 -3.64 -14.30 6.90
CA ASP A 60 -3.67 -13.22 5.92
C ASP A 60 -2.41 -13.20 5.05
N THR A 61 -2.53 -12.59 3.87
CA THR A 61 -1.44 -12.39 2.92
C THR A 61 -1.39 -10.92 2.55
N LEU A 62 -0.17 -10.37 2.61
CA LEU A 62 0.18 -9.01 2.21
C LEU A 62 0.93 -9.03 0.88
#